data_AF-A0A5R9F4D0-F1
#
_entry.id   AF-A0A5R9F4D0-F1
#
_cell.length_a   1.000
_cell.length_b   1.000
_cell.length_c   1.000
_cell.angle_alpha   90.00
_cell.angle_beta   90.00
_cell.angle_gamma   90.00
#
_symmetry.space_group_name_H-M   'P 1'
#
loop_
_entity.id
_entity.type
_entity.pdbx_description
1 polymer ?
#
loop_
_entity_poly.entity_id
_entity_poly.type
_entity_poly.pdbx_seq_one_letter_code
_entity_poly.pdbx_strand_id
1 'polypeptide(L)' 'MGLAGFRTKLNKITRDWTELVHIYEQMDEREKTFVHENYPFMLGVHEMKNRLSEWNNQVSKDE' A
#
# COMPACT_ATOMS: atom_id res chain seq x y z
N MET A 1 11.92 0.06 19.90
CA MET A 1 10.68 -0.53 19.35
C MET A 1 11.10 -1.88 18.75
N GLY A 2 10.65 -3.01 19.27
CA GLY A 2 11.09 -4.34 18.81
C GLY A 2 10.47 -4.75 17.47
N LEU A 3 11.02 -5.79 16.84
CA LEU A 3 10.55 -6.37 15.56
C LEU A 3 9.03 -6.62 15.52
N ALA A 4 8.45 -7.11 16.62
CA ALA A 4 7.00 -7.33 16.75
C ALA A 4 6.18 -6.03 16.61
N GLY A 5 6.68 -4.91 17.15
CA GLY A 5 6.04 -3.60 17.03
C GLY A 5 6.13 -3.02 15.62
N PHE A 6 7.26 -3.27 14.94
CA PHE A 6 7.41 -2.93 13.52
C PHE A 6 6.46 -3.75 12.64
N ARG A 7 6.38 -5.07 12.84
CA ARG A 7 5.47 -5.96 12.11
C ARG A 7 4.01 -5.56 12.26
N THR A 8 3.58 -5.23 13.47
CA THR A 8 2.20 -4.78 13.73
C THR A 8 1.87 -3.52 12.92
N LYS A 9 2.80 -2.56 12.88
CA LYS A 9 2.62 -1.33 12.10
C LYS A 9 2.65 -1.60 10.60
N LEU A 10 3.55 -2.46 10.14
CA LEU A 10 3.66 -2.83 8.73
C LEU A 10 2.38 -3.54 8.24
N ASN A 11 1.85 -4.49 9.01
CA ASN A 11 0.57 -5.14 8.71
C ASN A 11 -0.58 -4.14 8.61
N LYS A 12 -0.65 -3.17 9.53
CA LYS A 12 -1.66 -2.12 9.49
C LYS A 12 -1.54 -1.29 8.21
N ILE A 13 -0.33 -0.84 7.87
CA ILE A 13 -0.07 -0.04 6.66
C ILE A 13 -0.44 -0.83 5.40
N THR A 14 -0.09 -2.10 5.31
CA THR A 14 -0.45 -2.95 4.16
C THR A 14 -1.96 -3.12 3.99
N ARG A 15 -2.69 -3.24 5.09
CA ARG A 15 -4.16 -3.31 5.07
C ARG A 15 -4.77 -1.99 4.61
N ASP A 16 -4.38 -0.88 5.24
CA ASP A 16 -4.91 0.45 4.92
C ASP A 16 -4.56 0.83 3.45
N TRP A 17 -3.41 0.39 2.94
CA TRP A 17 -3.04 0.55 1.52
C TRP A 17 -3.86 -0.33 0.57
N THR A 18 -4.21 -1.55 0.99
CA THR A 18 -5.08 -2.42 0.19
C THR A 18 -6.47 -1.81 0.02
N GLU A 19 -6.99 -1.17 1.07
CA GLU A 19 -8.24 -0.41 1.03
C GLU A 19 -8.15 0.78 0.08
N LEU A 20 -7.05 1.55 0.11
CA LEU A 20 -6.82 2.64 -0.84
C LEU A 20 -6.83 2.15 -2.30
N VAL A 21 -6.15 1.03 -2.59
CA VAL A 21 -6.15 0.45 -3.95
C VAL A 21 -7.56 0.06 -4.36
N HIS A 22 -8.35 -0.52 -3.46
CA HIS A 22 -9.72 -0.89 -3.75
C HIS A 22 -10.60 0.34 -4.08
N ILE A 23 -10.45 1.42 -3.30
CA ILE A 23 -11.12 2.69 -3.56
C ILE A 23 -10.70 3.24 -4.93
N TYR A 24 -9.41 3.23 -5.24
CA TYR A 24 -8.88 3.69 -6.53
C TYR A 24 -9.39 2.85 -7.71
N GLU A 25 -9.54 1.53 -7.53
CA GLU A 25 -10.09 0.63 -8.56
C GLU A 25 -11.58 0.88 -8.82
N GLN A 26 -12.34 1.29 -7.80
CA GLN A 26 -13.77 1.62 -7.91
C GLN A 26 -14.04 2.98 -8.55
N MET A 27 -13.04 3.87 -8.59
CA MET A 27 -13.15 5.17 -9.24
C MET A 27 -13.35 5.04 -10.76
N ASP A 28 -14.07 6.00 -11.34
CA ASP A 28 -14.16 6.12 -12.79
C ASP A 28 -12.86 6.68 -13.41
N GLU A 29 -12.75 6.61 -14.74
CA GLU A 29 -11.52 7.06 -15.44
C GLU A 29 -11.24 8.56 -15.28
N ARG A 30 -12.27 9.40 -15.10
CA ARG A 30 -12.09 10.84 -14.88
C ARG A 30 -11.56 11.09 -13.48
N GLU A 31 -12.09 10.39 -12.48
CA GLU A 31 -11.63 10.46 -11.09
C GLU A 31 -10.19 9.95 -10.97
N LYS A 32 -9.85 8.82 -11.59
CA LYS A 32 -8.47 8.31 -11.63
C LYS A 32 -7.51 9.31 -12.26
N THR A 33 -7.90 9.92 -13.38
CA THR A 33 -7.12 10.96 -14.05
C THR A 33 -6.91 12.16 -13.13
N PHE A 34 -7.97 12.66 -12.50
CA PHE A 34 -7.90 13.76 -11.55
C PHE A 34 -6.97 13.45 -10.37
N VAL A 35 -7.07 12.25 -9.80
CA VAL A 35 -6.19 11.82 -8.71
C VAL A 35 -4.74 11.74 -9.18
N HIS A 36 -4.49 11.22 -10.38
CA HIS A 36 -3.14 11.11 -10.93
C HIS A 36 -2.49 12.48 -11.16
N GLU A 37 -3.25 13.47 -11.60
CA GLU A 37 -2.76 14.81 -11.88
C GLU A 37 -2.56 15.66 -10.61
N ASN A 38 -3.46 15.53 -9.63
CA ASN A 38 -3.45 16.39 -8.44
C ASN A 38 -2.74 15.75 -7.23
N TYR A 39 -2.69 14.43 -7.18
CA TYR A 39 -2.08 13.65 -6.09
C TYR A 39 -1.15 12.55 -6.67
N PRO A 40 -0.13 12.93 -7.45
CA PRO A 40 0.74 11.96 -8.11
C PRO A 40 1.48 11.12 -7.07
N PHE A 41 1.25 9.80 -7.10
CA PHE A 41 2.03 8.86 -6.30
C PHE A 41 3.45 8.76 -6.85
N MET A 42 4.48 8.76 -5.98
CA MET A 42 5.88 8.57 -6.40
C MET A 42 6.14 7.20 -7.04
N LEU A 43 5.32 6.21 -6.70
CA LEU A 43 5.28 4.86 -7.29
C LEU A 43 3.81 4.57 -7.63
N GLY A 44 3.53 3.87 -8.72
CA GLY A 44 2.15 3.51 -9.08
C GLY A 44 1.43 2.78 -7.93
N VAL A 45 0.12 2.98 -7.79
CA VAL A 45 -0.64 2.50 -6.61
C VAL A 45 -0.48 0.99 -6.36
N HIS A 46 -0.41 0.22 -7.45
CA HIS A 46 -0.17 -1.23 -7.42
C HIS A 46 1.28 -1.58 -7.09
N GLU A 47 2.26 -0.82 -7.56
CA GLU A 47 3.67 -1.05 -7.24
C GLU A 47 3.93 -0.86 -5.74
N MET A 48 3.34 0.18 -5.15
CA MET A 48 3.44 0.43 -3.71
C MET A 48 2.76 -0.68 -2.88
N LYS A 49 1.64 -1.24 -3.36
CA LYS A 49 1.00 -2.42 -2.74
C LYS A 49 1.91 -3.66 -2.77
N ASN A 50 2.56 -3.88 -3.91
CA ASN A 50 3.46 -5.01 -4.09
C ASN A 50 4.67 -4.92 -3.15
N ARG A 51 5.32 -3.75 -3.06
CA ARG A 51 6.46 -3.55 -2.16
C ARG A 51 6.11 -3.71 -0.68
N LEU A 52 4.94 -3.22 -0.26
CA LEU A 52 4.44 -3.43 1.11
C LEU A 52 4.18 -4.91 1.40
N SER A 53 3.68 -5.65 0.41
CA SER A 53 3.45 -7.10 0.53
C SER A 53 4.77 -7.87 0.60
N GLU A 54 5.77 -7.48 -0.19
CA GLU A 54 7.13 -8.05 -0.13
C GLU A 54 7.79 -7.83 1.23
N TRP A 55 7.68 -6.63 1.80
CA TRP A 55 8.19 -6.36 3.15
C TRP A 55 7.51 -7.21 4.21
N ASN A 56 6.18 -7.37 4.14
CA ASN A 56 5.45 -8.25 5.06
C ASN A 56 5.90 -9.71 4.96
N ASN A 57 6.18 -10.18 3.73
CA ASN A 57 6.66 -11.54 3.49
C ASN A 57 8.09 -11.74 4.00
N GLN A 58 8.97 -10.73 3.88
CA GLN A 58 10.33 -10.79 4.41
C GLN A 58 10.34 -10.80 5.94
N VAL A 59 9.60 -9.89 6.57
CA VAL A 59 9.49 -9.82 8.04
C VAL A 59 8.90 -11.09 8.65
N SER A 60 8.08 -11.84 7.90
CA SER A 60 7.51 -13.12 8.35
C SER A 60 8.44 -14.32 8.15
N LYS A 61 9.55 -14.19 7.41
CA LYS A 61 10.55 -15.25 7.18
C LYS A 61 11.72 -15.20 8.17
N ASP A 62 11.94 -14.06 8.80
CA ASP A 62 13.01 -13.86 9.80
C ASP A 62 12.60 -14.31 11.22
N GLU A 63 11.51 -15.07 11.35
CA GLU A 63 11.02 -15.77 12.56
C GLU A 63 11.23 -17.28 12.43
#